data_AF-A0A932EG22-F1
#
_entry.id   AF-A0A932EG22-F1
#
_cell.length_a   1.000
_cell.length_b   1.000
_cell.length_c   1.000
_cell.angle_alpha   90.00
_cell.angle_beta   90.00
_cell.angle_gamma   90.00
#
_symmetry.space_group_name_H-M   'P 1'
#
loop_
_entity.id
_entity.type
_entity.pdbx_description
1 polymer ?
#
loop_
_entity_poly.entity_id
_entity_poly.type
_entity_poly.pdbx_seq_one_letter_code
_entity_poly.pdbx_strand_id
1 'polypeptide(L)'
;MGVYLQFPNGWWAVVLIIYGLYLFLFLQRKSYQESKEIKNQLIFAIVTVMLSIIIEAVAVNLSVWTYFPGNWPIILWFAYFGSGLLGYQLVKKIEEK
;
A
#
# COMPACT_ATOMS: atom_id res chain seq x y z
N MET A 1 -14.56 19.43 11.76
CA MET A 1 -13.32 18.72 11.36
C MET A 1 -13.69 17.27 11.13
N GLY A 2 -13.59 16.79 9.88
CA GLY A 2 -14.24 15.56 9.43
C GLY A 2 -13.70 14.30 10.11
N VAL A 3 -14.61 13.36 10.37
CA VAL A 3 -14.36 12.01 10.95
C VAL A 3 -13.30 11.22 10.17
N TYR A 4 -13.04 11.60 8.91
CA TYR A 4 -12.07 11.00 7.98
C TYR A 4 -10.59 11.08 8.40
N LEU A 5 -10.24 11.76 9.49
CA LEU A 5 -8.85 11.85 9.98
C LEU A 5 -8.68 11.29 11.40
N GLN A 6 -9.75 10.81 12.05
CA GLN A 6 -9.69 10.21 13.37
C GLN A 6 -9.38 8.72 13.27
N PHE A 7 -8.16 8.40 12.81
CA PHE A 7 -7.65 7.03 12.86
C PHE A 7 -6.84 6.80 14.13
N PRO A 8 -6.88 5.60 14.71
CA PRO A 8 -5.94 5.21 15.75
C PRO A 8 -4.50 5.48 15.30
N ASN A 9 -3.71 6.14 16.17
CA ASN A 9 -2.32 6.51 15.86
C ASN A 9 -1.46 5.33 15.38
N GLY A 10 -1.82 4.09 15.75
CA GLY A 10 -1.15 2.88 15.27
C GLY A 10 -1.13 2.73 13.75
N TRP A 11 -2.15 3.21 13.02
CA TRP A 11 -2.17 3.13 11.55
C TRP A 11 -1.08 3.97 10.90
N TRP A 12 -0.74 5.12 11.50
CA TRP A 12 0.39 5.93 11.03
C TRP A 12 1.72 5.20 11.22
N ALA A 13 1.89 4.47 12.33
CA ALA A 13 3.07 3.64 12.53
C ALA A 13 3.18 2.52 11.49
N VAL A 14 2.06 1.85 11.15
CA VAL A 14 2.02 0.82 10.09
C VAL A 14 2.45 1.40 8.75
N VAL A 15 1.88 2.54 8.36
CA VAL A 15 2.25 3.24 7.11
C VAL A 15 3.74 3.56 7.12
N LEU A 16 4.26 4.17 8.21
CA LEU A 16 5.68 4.52 8.31
C LEU A 16 6.60 3.30 8.19
N ILE A 17 6.25 2.17 8.80
CA ILE A 17 7.03 0.93 8.70
C ILE A 17 7.06 0.42 7.26
N ILE A 18 5.92 0.36 6.58
CA ILE A 18 5.81 -0.12 5.19
C ILE A 18 6.68 0.74 4.26
N TYR A 19 6.53 2.07 4.33
CA TYR A 19 7.30 2.98 3.49
C TYR A 19 8.78 3.02 3.87
N GLY A 20 9.11 2.87 5.16
CA GLY A 20 10.48 2.75 5.63
C GLY A 20 11.18 1.51 5.06
N LEU A 21 10.51 0.36 5.08
CA LEU A 21 11.03 -0.87 4.48
C LEU A 21 11.17 -0.77 2.96
N TYR A 22 10.18 -0.17 2.29
CA TYR A 22 10.27 0.10 0.85
C TYR A 22 11.48 0.98 0.53
N LEU A 23 11.63 2.13 1.22
CA LEU A 23 12.76 3.03 1.02
C LEU A 23 14.09 2.36 1.29
N PHE A 24 14.18 1.54 2.35
CA PHE A 24 15.39 0.78 2.65
C PHE A 24 15.79 -0.14 1.49
N LEU A 25 14.85 -0.92 0.92
CA LEU A 25 15.12 -1.79 -0.22
C LEU A 25 15.44 -1.00 -1.50
N PHE A 26 14.69 0.08 -1.74
CA PHE A 26 14.86 0.95 -2.90
C PHE A 26 16.24 1.63 -2.92
N LEU A 27 16.74 2.06 -1.75
CA LEU A 27 18.05 2.70 -1.64
C LEU A 27 19.21 1.72 -1.79
N GLN A 28 19.04 0.45 -1.42
CA GLN A 28 20.09 -0.56 -1.58
C GLN A 28 20.39 -0.91 -3.04
N ARG A 29 19.49 -0.61 -3.99
CA ARG A 29 19.58 -1.11 -5.36
C ARG A 29 19.49 0.00 -6.39
N LYS A 30 20.65 0.46 -6.87
CA LYS A 30 20.74 1.49 -7.93
C LYS A 30 20.06 1.09 -9.24
N SER A 31 20.05 -0.20 -9.59
CA SER A 31 19.38 -0.71 -10.80
C SER A 31 17.87 -0.46 -10.81
N TYR A 32 17.23 -0.37 -9.64
CA TYR A 32 15.78 -0.17 -9.52
C TYR A 32 15.34 1.30 -9.50
N GLN A 33 16.32 2.19 -9.65
CA GLN A 33 16.12 3.64 -9.69
C GLN A 33 16.04 4.14 -11.13
N GLU A 34 16.08 3.25 -12.13
CA GLU A 34 15.81 3.61 -13.51
C GLU A 34 14.36 4.09 -13.69
N SER A 35 14.17 5.13 -14.52
CA SER A 35 12.86 5.76 -14.72
C SER A 35 11.77 4.77 -15.14
N LYS A 36 12.13 3.76 -15.95
CA LYS A 36 11.20 2.71 -16.37
C LYS A 36 10.76 1.84 -15.18
N GLU A 37 11.68 1.50 -14.29
CA GLU A 37 11.39 0.65 -13.15
C GLU A 37 10.56 1.37 -12.08
N ILE A 38 10.83 2.65 -11.85
CA ILE A 38 9.99 3.49 -10.99
C ILE A 38 8.56 3.56 -11.55
N LYS A 39 8.39 3.71 -12.87
CA LYS A 39 7.05 3.68 -13.50
C LYS A 39 6.36 2.34 -13.27
N ASN A 40 7.06 1.22 -13.43
CA ASN A 40 6.49 -0.10 -13.20
C ASN A 40 6.06 -0.30 -11.73
N GLN A 41 6.90 0.14 -10.78
CA GLN A 41 6.59 0.13 -9.35
C GLN A 41 5.32 0.91 -9.04
N LEU A 42 5.19 2.12 -9.59
CA LEU A 42 4.02 2.96 -9.39
C LEU A 42 2.76 2.35 -9.99
N ILE A 43 2.83 1.81 -11.21
CA ILE A 43 1.71 1.12 -11.85
C ILE A 43 1.27 -0.08 -11.00
N PHE A 44 2.21 -0.90 -10.55
CA PHE A 44 1.92 -2.05 -9.70
C PHE A 44 1.25 -1.63 -8.38
N ALA A 45 1.75 -0.56 -7.74
CA ALA A 45 1.18 -0.02 -6.52
C ALA A 45 -0.25 0.52 -6.72
N ILE A 46 -0.51 1.22 -7.83
CA ILE A 46 -1.86 1.69 -8.19
C ILE A 46 -2.81 0.52 -8.40
N VAL A 47 -2.39 -0.50 -9.17
CA VAL A 47 -3.20 -1.71 -9.40
C VAL A 47 -3.49 -2.41 -8.08
N THR A 48 -2.50 -2.50 -7.18
CA THR A 48 -2.68 -3.05 -5.83
C THR A 48 -3.77 -2.30 -5.06
N VAL A 49 -3.73 -0.96 -5.04
CA VAL A 49 -4.76 -0.14 -4.38
C VAL A 49 -6.15 -0.40 -4.97
N MET A 50 -6.27 -0.43 -6.30
CA MET A 50 -7.55 -0.67 -6.97
C MET A 50 -8.11 -2.05 -6.61
N LEU A 51 -7.26 -3.09 -6.61
CA LEU A 51 -7.65 -4.44 -6.22
C LEU A 51 -8.08 -4.50 -4.75
N SER A 52 -7.33 -3.88 -3.85
CA SER A 52 -7.68 -3.83 -2.41
C SER A 52 -9.03 -3.13 -2.19
N ILE A 53 -9.29 -2.03 -2.88
CA ILE A 53 -10.58 -1.31 -2.83
C ILE A 53 -11.74 -2.22 -3.29
N ILE A 54 -11.55 -2.99 -4.37
CA ILE A 54 -12.57 -3.92 -4.87
C ILE A 54 -12.79 -5.06 -3.87
N ILE A 55 -11.72 -5.65 -3.35
CA ILE A 55 -11.78 -6.74 -2.35
C ILE A 55 -12.52 -6.26 -1.10
N GLU A 56 -12.22 -5.06 -0.62
CA GLU A 56 -12.92 -4.47 0.52
C GLU A 56 -14.41 -4.28 0.25
N ALA A 57 -14.77 -3.70 -0.90
CA ALA A 57 -16.17 -3.48 -1.26
C ALA A 57 -16.95 -4.80 -1.30
N VAL A 58 -16.35 -5.85 -1.85
CA VAL A 58 -16.93 -7.20 -1.87
C VAL A 58 -17.00 -7.79 -0.45
N ALA A 59 -15.93 -7.69 0.34
CA ALA A 59 -15.89 -8.21 1.71
C ALA A 59 -16.95 -7.55 2.61
N VAL A 60 -17.18 -6.24 2.45
CA VAL A 60 -18.24 -5.51 3.14
C VAL A 60 -19.62 -5.97 2.67
N ASN A 61 -19.82 -6.15 1.36
CA ASN A 61 -21.08 -6.64 0.81
C ASN A 61 -21.42 -8.06 1.30
N LEU A 62 -20.42 -8.93 1.41
CA LEU A 62 -20.53 -10.29 1.92
C LEU A 62 -20.54 -10.38 3.45
N SER A 63 -20.53 -9.25 4.17
CA SER A 63 -20.47 -9.20 5.64
C SER A 63 -19.27 -9.93 6.26
N VAL A 64 -18.17 -10.08 5.50
CA VAL A 64 -16.89 -10.64 5.99
C VAL A 64 -16.15 -9.63 6.85
N TRP A 65 -16.36 -8.33 6.59
CA TRP A 65 -15.78 -7.21 7.33
C TRP A 65 -16.77 -6.06 7.39
N THR A 66 -16.77 -5.28 8.47
CA THR A 66 -17.65 -4.11 8.63
C THR A 66 -16.86 -2.87 9.00
N TYR A 67 -17.06 -1.79 8.25
CA TYR A 67 -16.59 -0.46 8.62
C TYR A 67 -17.64 0.28 9.45
N PHE A 68 -17.18 1.15 10.36
CA PHE A 68 -18.08 2.12 10.98
C PHE A 68 -18.66 3.05 9.88
N PRO A 69 -19.97 3.30 9.86
CA PRO A 69 -20.60 4.18 8.87
C PRO A 69 -19.91 5.55 8.86
N GLY A 70 -19.45 5.99 7.68
CA GLY A 70 -18.73 7.26 7.50
C GLY A 70 -17.22 7.22 7.77
N ASN A 71 -16.67 6.06 8.16
CA ASN A 71 -15.25 5.87 8.44
C ASN A 71 -14.58 4.98 7.37
N TRP A 72 -14.68 5.37 6.10
CA TRP A 72 -13.89 4.71 5.06
C TRP A 72 -12.42 5.02 5.31
N PRO A 73 -11.57 4.01 5.52
CA PRO A 73 -10.23 4.24 6.02
C PRO A 73 -9.31 4.69 4.90
N ILE A 74 -9.34 5.98 4.57
CA ILE A 74 -8.45 6.57 3.56
C ILE A 74 -6.98 6.25 3.87
N ILE A 75 -6.63 6.11 5.16
CA ILE A 75 -5.30 5.67 5.60
C ILE A 75 -4.89 4.28 5.07
N LEU A 76 -5.85 3.36 4.88
CA LEU A 76 -5.59 2.05 4.29
C LEU A 76 -5.14 2.16 2.85
N TRP A 77 -5.63 3.15 2.09
CA TRP A 77 -5.22 3.32 0.70
C TRP A 77 -3.73 3.65 0.59
N PHE A 78 -3.23 4.48 1.50
CA PHE A 78 -1.80 4.75 1.62
C PHE A 78 -1.03 3.49 2.04
N ALA A 79 -1.57 2.70 2.98
CA ALA A 79 -0.95 1.44 3.36
C ALA A 79 -0.89 0.44 2.19
N TYR A 80 -1.94 0.34 1.37
CA TYR A 80 -1.99 -0.52 0.18
C TYR A 80 -1.02 -0.06 -0.89
N PHE A 81 -0.93 1.25 -1.12
CA PHE A 81 0.03 1.79 -2.08
C PHE A 81 1.46 1.47 -1.66
N GLY A 82 1.81 1.75 -0.40
CA GLY A 82 3.12 1.40 0.15
C GLY A 82 3.39 -0.10 0.10
N SER A 83 2.38 -0.92 0.36
CA SER A 83 2.47 -2.38 0.30
C SER A 83 2.71 -2.88 -1.12
N GLY A 84 2.08 -2.27 -2.13
CA GLY A 84 2.32 -2.58 -3.53
C GLY A 84 3.75 -2.21 -3.97
N LEU A 85 4.24 -1.03 -3.56
CA LEU A 85 5.63 -0.62 -3.79
C LEU A 85 6.63 -1.60 -3.15
N LEU A 86 6.41 -1.95 -1.88
CA LEU A 86 7.24 -2.91 -1.16
C LEU A 86 7.16 -4.31 -1.79
N GLY A 87 5.96 -4.76 -2.13
CA GLY A 87 5.73 -6.05 -2.78
C GLY A 87 6.47 -6.17 -4.11
N TYR A 88 6.44 -5.13 -4.92
CA TYR A 88 7.21 -5.07 -6.17
C TYR A 88 8.71 -5.25 -5.92
N GLN A 89 9.26 -4.51 -4.95
CA GLN A 89 10.68 -4.61 -4.57
C GLN A 89 11.06 -6.01 -4.10
N LEU A 90 10.18 -6.67 -3.34
CA LEU A 90 10.39 -8.03 -2.86
C LEU A 90 10.34 -9.06 -4.00
N VAL A 91 9.38 -8.95 -4.91
CA VAL A 91 9.28 -9.84 -6.09
C VAL A 91 10.54 -9.71 -6.94
N LYS A 92 10.96 -8.49 -7.26
CA LYS A 92 12.19 -8.24 -8.01
C LYS A 92 13.44 -8.78 -7.32
N LYS A 93 13.49 -8.67 -5.99
CA LYS A 93 14.57 -9.24 -5.19
C LYS A 93 14.65 -10.76 -5.26
N ILE A 94 13.53 -11.44 -5.45
CA ILE A 94 13.49 -12.90 -5.64
C ILE A 94 13.86 -13.26 -7.08
N GLU A 95 13.37 -12.53 -8.08
CA GLU A 95 13.66 -12.78 -9.51
C GLU A 95 15.16 -12.66 -9.87
N GLU A 96 15.93 -11.85 -9.13
CA GLU A 96 17.36 -11.66 -9.36
C GLU A 96 18.29 -12.68 -8.67
N LYS A 97 17.74 -13.54 -7.80
CA LYS A 97 18.50 -14.61 -7.16
C LYS A 97 18.47 -15.88 -7.99
#